data_AF-A0A8E5MHE8-F1
#
_entry.id   AF-A0A8E5MHE8-F1
#
_cell.length_a   1.000
_cell.length_b   1.000
_cell.length_c   1.000
_cell.angle_alpha   90.00
_cell.angle_beta   90.00
_cell.angle_gamma   90.00
#
_symmetry.space_group_name_H-M   'P 1'
#
loop_
_entity.id
_entity.type
_entity.pdbx_description
1 polymer ?
#
loop_
_entity_poly.entity_id
_entity_poly.type
_entity_poly.pdbx_seq_one_letter_code
_entity_poly.pdbx_strand_id
1 'polypeptide(L)'
;MHPSSPAPGVHLEPSPAKASVHKRFVAGFVRRPCGDLIDCFGPSQAQVNSAWSQIRQHALQSPSSTTTAAAAAAAAAARAASLTTAHFELELELGLGLGLGLGLGPGLNATTAPQAQPSKPKQSYSLYQAYRPTSQQFVGIILQSGPSREHDVFFSHLLLSSLHVDTAVDHDVLRGLDNNVHVLTDSIVDLFDRRLRYVAKNDKWSSGGKDVFRQNVYSFTSRGAMVEFCLPAFPCKSSSLSKVLSAAPDRGECLALTNMHDFLHDVEAIYSPGAKLWIISDGHVFSDCIGVDDDVVDEYASQLKAMNDRIVALRDGKHRIGFKSLPDLFSCGAPDGSLDDTSKIAKDLPELDHHISTKMNPEAELCRQVLTLGFQLDQAELRSILSSQDAAMIALYRGFSKFMLEDLTTNQYTRHLNRSQLRKKSAKVAFEMIQRNQAYSNLVQMLFPHHVRLSIHAHDNSGPKFGIQMLGKGIIPTDTLPPDGKDVNCCDQLHVPTPWHNCVVEMSGHANLYITKSGIARRALSSVDLSGGIVESPDQGQYVYMERSCNSL
;
A
#
# COMPACT_ATOMS: atom_id res chain seq x y z
N MET A 1 29.70 20.85 11.78
CA MET A 1 29.72 20.59 13.23
C MET A 1 29.32 19.14 13.45
N HIS A 2 30.27 18.30 13.85
CA HIS A 2 30.00 16.90 14.22
C HIS A 2 29.06 16.85 15.42
N PRO A 3 28.04 15.97 15.45
CA PRO A 3 27.26 15.76 16.65
C PRO A 3 28.05 14.83 17.58
N SER A 4 28.31 15.32 18.78
CA SER A 4 28.86 14.61 19.93
C SER A 4 27.97 13.43 20.36
N SER A 5 28.58 12.25 20.55
CA SER A 5 27.94 11.05 21.13
C SER A 5 27.33 11.34 22.51
N PRO A 6 26.10 10.89 22.81
CA PRO A 6 25.59 10.88 24.18
C PRO A 6 26.07 9.62 24.94
N ALA A 7 26.24 9.77 26.24
CA ALA A 7 26.64 8.73 27.20
C ALA A 7 25.65 7.55 27.27
N PRO A 8 26.09 6.35 27.70
CA PRO A 8 25.23 5.17 27.77
C PRO A 8 24.21 5.31 28.90
N GLY A 9 22.99 5.70 28.53
CA GLY A 9 21.82 5.64 29.41
C GLY A 9 21.32 4.20 29.51
N VAL A 10 20.98 3.80 30.73
CA VAL A 10 20.37 2.51 31.11
C VAL A 10 19.28 2.11 30.11
N HIS A 11 19.43 0.94 29.47
CA HIS A 11 18.38 0.30 28.69
C HIS A 11 17.22 -0.06 29.62
N LEU A 12 16.24 0.84 29.73
CA LEU A 12 14.91 0.50 30.22
C LEU A 12 14.20 -0.24 29.08
N GLU A 13 13.95 -1.53 29.27
CA GLU A 13 12.93 -2.26 28.53
C GLU A 13 11.63 -1.43 28.54
N PRO A 14 11.04 -1.12 27.37
CA PRO A 14 9.84 -0.29 27.32
C PRO A 14 8.69 -1.01 28.03
N SER A 15 8.00 -0.28 28.91
CA SER A 15 6.77 -0.74 29.56
C SER A 15 5.75 -1.19 28.49
N PRO A 16 5.07 -2.35 28.64
CA PRO A 16 4.16 -2.94 27.63
C PRO A 16 2.86 -2.13 27.36
N ALA A 17 2.77 -0.88 27.84
CA ALA A 17 1.52 -0.15 27.95
C ALA A 17 1.03 0.59 26.69
N LYS A 18 1.72 0.55 25.53
CA LYS A 18 1.23 1.26 24.30
C LYS A 18 1.59 0.57 22.95
N ALA A 19 1.64 -0.76 22.89
CA ALA A 19 1.84 -1.43 21.60
C ALA A 19 0.60 -1.27 20.69
N SER A 20 0.82 -0.77 19.47
CA SER A 20 -0.23 -0.58 18.46
C SER A 20 -0.92 -1.89 18.09
N VAL A 21 -2.15 -1.83 17.55
CA VAL A 21 -2.90 -3.04 17.19
C VAL A 21 -2.14 -3.87 16.15
N HIS A 22 -1.46 -3.21 15.21
CA HIS A 22 -0.61 -3.87 14.23
C HIS A 22 0.54 -4.64 14.91
N LYS A 23 1.21 -4.04 15.89
CA LYS A 23 2.33 -4.69 16.60
C LYS A 23 1.86 -5.93 17.37
N ARG A 24 0.61 -5.93 17.84
CA ARG A 24 0.00 -7.06 18.57
C ARG A 24 -0.73 -8.03 17.65
N PHE A 25 -0.82 -7.77 16.35
CA PHE A 25 -1.51 -8.63 15.40
C PHE A 25 -0.74 -9.93 15.19
N VAL A 26 -1.37 -11.05 15.57
CA VAL A 26 -0.78 -12.38 15.50
C VAL A 26 -1.09 -13.03 14.15
N ALA A 27 -2.38 -13.12 13.82
CA ALA A 27 -2.88 -13.71 12.58
C ALA A 27 -4.34 -13.34 12.36
N GLY A 28 -4.76 -13.38 11.10
CA GLY A 28 -6.16 -13.49 10.74
C GLY A 28 -6.52 -14.93 10.36
N PHE A 29 -7.80 -15.25 10.39
CA PHE A 29 -8.31 -16.57 10.05
C PHE A 29 -9.70 -16.51 9.44
N VAL A 30 -10.02 -17.57 8.69
CA VAL A 30 -11.37 -17.86 8.20
C VAL A 30 -11.74 -19.26 8.64
N ARG A 31 -12.93 -19.44 9.23
CA ARG A 31 -13.39 -20.75 9.70
C ARG A 31 -14.85 -21.02 9.35
N ARG A 32 -15.20 -22.29 9.28
CA ARG A 32 -16.61 -22.74 9.20
C ARG A 32 -17.31 -22.58 10.55
N PRO A 33 -18.66 -22.56 10.59
CA PRO A 33 -19.42 -22.56 11.82
C PRO A 33 -19.10 -23.74 12.76
N CYS A 34 -18.75 -24.91 12.21
CA CYS A 34 -18.32 -26.08 12.98
C CYS A 34 -16.98 -25.90 13.71
N GLY A 35 -16.19 -24.87 13.36
CA GLY A 35 -14.88 -24.59 13.94
C GLY A 35 -13.69 -25.06 13.10
N ASP A 36 -13.92 -25.64 11.93
CA ASP A 36 -12.85 -26.04 11.02
C ASP A 36 -12.21 -24.81 10.37
N LEU A 37 -10.88 -24.72 10.43
CA LEU A 37 -10.10 -23.67 9.81
C LEU A 37 -10.11 -23.85 8.29
N ILE A 38 -10.43 -22.79 7.56
CA ILE A 38 -10.40 -22.74 6.10
C ILE A 38 -9.10 -22.09 5.65
N ASP A 39 -8.75 -20.98 6.28
CA ASP A 39 -7.60 -20.17 5.90
C ASP A 39 -7.02 -19.44 7.12
N CYS A 40 -5.73 -19.15 7.06
CA CYS A 40 -5.01 -18.41 8.09
C CYS A 40 -3.86 -17.63 7.46
N PHE A 41 -3.77 -16.34 7.79
CA PHE A 41 -2.83 -15.40 7.22
C PHE A 41 -2.21 -14.49 8.29
N GLY A 42 -1.11 -13.84 7.95
CA GLY A 42 -0.39 -12.94 8.86
C GLY A 42 0.90 -13.54 9.42
N PRO A 43 1.60 -12.81 10.31
CA PRO A 43 2.98 -13.11 10.68
C PRO A 43 3.15 -14.48 11.37
N SER A 44 2.16 -14.91 12.15
CA SER A 44 2.21 -16.16 12.92
C SER A 44 1.29 -17.25 12.36
N GLN A 45 0.96 -17.20 11.06
CA GLN A 45 0.02 -18.13 10.43
C GLN A 45 0.41 -19.62 10.62
N ALA A 46 1.70 -19.96 10.57
CA ALA A 46 2.14 -21.35 10.70
C ALA A 46 1.90 -21.88 12.11
N GLN A 47 2.19 -21.05 13.12
CA GLN A 47 1.98 -21.39 14.52
C GLN A 47 0.49 -21.45 14.87
N VAL A 48 -0.32 -20.52 14.36
CA VAL A 48 -1.78 -20.55 14.55
C VAL A 48 -2.40 -21.79 13.89
N ASN A 49 -1.97 -22.15 12.69
CA ASN A 49 -2.37 -23.42 12.04
C ASN A 49 -2.04 -24.63 12.92
N SER A 50 -0.80 -24.70 13.45
CA SER A 50 -0.38 -25.80 14.33
C SER A 50 -1.13 -25.85 15.66
N ALA A 51 -1.57 -24.69 16.19
CA ALA A 51 -2.26 -24.58 17.47
C ALA A 51 -3.79 -24.53 17.34
N TRP A 52 -4.33 -24.64 16.12
CA TRP A 52 -5.75 -24.36 15.87
C TRP A 52 -6.70 -25.26 16.68
N SER A 53 -6.33 -26.51 16.97
CA SER A 53 -7.14 -27.42 17.78
C SER A 53 -7.42 -26.87 19.19
N GLN A 54 -6.48 -26.12 19.76
CA GLN A 54 -6.61 -25.46 21.06
C GLN A 54 -7.40 -24.15 20.92
N ILE A 55 -7.06 -23.33 19.91
CA ILE A 55 -7.71 -22.05 19.63
C ILE A 55 -9.20 -22.24 19.30
N ARG A 56 -9.55 -23.29 18.55
CA ARG A 56 -10.92 -23.64 18.12
C ARG A 56 -11.89 -23.72 19.29
N GLN A 57 -11.45 -24.23 20.44
CA GLN A 57 -12.31 -24.35 21.62
C GLN A 57 -12.82 -22.99 22.06
N HIS A 58 -11.96 -21.97 22.04
CA HIS A 58 -12.30 -20.59 22.36
C HIS A 58 -13.08 -19.91 21.22
N ALA A 59 -12.74 -20.19 19.96
CA ALA A 59 -13.46 -19.64 18.82
C ALA A 59 -14.93 -20.11 18.75
N LEU A 60 -15.23 -21.31 19.27
CA LEU A 60 -16.58 -21.86 19.39
C LEU A 60 -17.34 -21.38 20.63
N GLN A 61 -16.66 -20.79 21.60
CA GLN A 61 -17.28 -20.23 22.81
C GLN A 61 -17.78 -18.80 22.50
N SER A 62 -19.10 -18.63 22.43
CA SER A 62 -19.79 -17.32 22.45
C SER A 62 -21.20 -17.52 23.04
N PRO A 63 -21.81 -16.52 23.70
CA PRO A 63 -22.64 -16.71 24.88
C PRO A 63 -23.84 -17.63 24.64
N SER A 64 -24.03 -18.54 25.58
CA SER A 64 -25.18 -19.43 25.69
C SER A 64 -26.49 -18.71 25.39
N SER A 65 -27.18 -19.12 24.32
CA SER A 65 -28.63 -19.04 24.26
C SER A 65 -29.16 -20.24 23.47
N THR A 66 -29.75 -21.16 24.22
CA THR A 66 -30.66 -22.20 23.76
C THR A 66 -31.79 -21.53 22.96
N THR A 67 -31.94 -21.83 21.67
CA THR A 67 -33.20 -21.56 20.97
C THR A 67 -33.39 -22.45 19.74
N THR A 68 -34.62 -22.90 19.56
CA THR A 68 -35.13 -23.84 18.54
C THR A 68 -35.07 -23.30 17.11
N ALA A 69 -35.21 -24.20 16.13
CA ALA A 69 -34.99 -23.97 14.69
C ALA A 69 -35.74 -22.78 14.05
N ALA A 70 -36.83 -22.29 14.65
CA ALA A 70 -37.57 -21.12 14.15
C ALA A 70 -36.95 -19.76 14.58
N ALA A 71 -36.22 -19.71 15.69
CA ALA A 71 -35.50 -18.51 16.14
C ALA A 71 -34.16 -18.30 15.41
N ALA A 72 -33.64 -19.34 14.74
CA ALA A 72 -32.37 -19.31 14.02
C ALA A 72 -32.37 -18.34 12.82
N ALA A 73 -33.52 -18.15 12.15
CA ALA A 73 -33.64 -17.23 11.02
C ALA A 73 -33.67 -15.75 11.45
N ALA A 74 -34.35 -15.42 12.56
CA ALA A 74 -34.33 -14.07 13.14
C ALA A 74 -32.99 -13.74 13.82
N ALA A 75 -32.37 -14.72 14.47
CA ALA A 75 -31.03 -14.58 15.04
C ALA A 75 -29.94 -14.52 13.96
N ALA A 76 -30.13 -15.10 12.77
CA ALA A 76 -29.18 -14.97 11.65
C ALA A 76 -29.11 -13.54 11.10
N ALA A 77 -30.23 -12.82 11.07
CA ALA A 77 -30.26 -11.40 10.72
C ALA A 77 -29.59 -10.51 11.79
N ALA A 78 -29.74 -10.83 13.08
CA ALA A 78 -29.05 -10.13 14.18
C ALA A 78 -27.56 -10.52 14.33
N ARG A 79 -27.17 -11.74 13.91
CA ARG A 79 -25.78 -12.25 13.95
C ARG A 79 -24.87 -11.65 12.88
N ALA A 80 -25.43 -11.10 11.81
CA ALA A 80 -24.67 -10.47 10.73
C ALA A 80 -23.87 -9.23 11.20
N ALA A 81 -24.21 -8.65 12.36
CA ALA A 81 -23.66 -7.37 12.83
C ALA A 81 -22.94 -7.44 14.20
N SER A 82 -22.83 -8.61 14.85
CA SER A 82 -22.26 -8.69 16.21
C SER A 82 -20.86 -9.30 16.23
N LEU A 83 -19.87 -8.46 16.52
CA LEU A 83 -18.51 -8.88 16.82
C LEU A 83 -18.50 -9.80 18.05
N THR A 84 -17.96 -11.01 17.90
CA THR A 84 -17.78 -11.94 19.03
C THR A 84 -16.32 -11.95 19.48
N THR A 85 -16.10 -12.07 20.79
CA THR A 85 -14.78 -12.01 21.41
C THR A 85 -14.57 -13.16 22.38
N ALA A 86 -13.38 -13.76 22.34
CA ALA A 86 -12.93 -14.76 23.31
C ALA A 86 -11.50 -14.42 23.79
N HIS A 87 -11.22 -14.68 25.06
CA HIS A 87 -9.89 -14.49 25.66
C HIS A 87 -9.33 -15.84 26.08
N PHE A 88 -8.04 -16.07 25.83
CA PHE A 88 -7.38 -17.33 26.12
C PHE A 88 -5.88 -17.16 26.33
N GLU A 89 -5.23 -18.16 26.93
CA GLU A 89 -3.78 -18.19 27.14
C GLU A 89 -3.17 -19.40 26.44
N LEU A 90 -2.02 -19.21 25.81
CA LEU A 90 -1.27 -20.29 25.16
C LEU A 90 0.20 -20.23 25.53
N GLU A 91 0.79 -21.40 25.74
CA GLU A 91 2.23 -21.62 25.72
C GLU A 91 2.68 -21.81 24.28
N LEU A 92 2.59 -20.75 23.47
CA LEU A 92 3.09 -20.75 22.10
C LEU A 92 3.94 -19.52 21.88
N GLU A 93 5.12 -19.76 21.31
CA GLU A 93 5.97 -18.71 20.77
C GLU A 93 5.37 -18.29 19.42
N LEU A 94 4.30 -17.48 19.49
CA LEU A 94 3.77 -16.77 18.33
C LEU A 94 4.74 -15.63 18.03
N GLY A 95 5.90 -15.97 17.47
CA GLY A 95 6.96 -15.01 17.17
C GLY A 95 6.39 -13.88 16.31
N LEU A 96 6.52 -12.64 16.80
CA LEU A 96 6.27 -11.43 16.00
C LEU A 96 7.41 -11.30 14.99
N GLY A 97 7.40 -12.13 13.95
CA GLY A 97 8.23 -11.98 12.77
C GLY A 97 7.72 -10.81 11.93
N LEU A 98 7.75 -9.60 12.47
CA LEU A 98 7.52 -8.38 11.70
C LEU A 98 8.75 -8.18 10.83
N GLY A 99 8.75 -8.82 9.66
CA GLY A 99 9.60 -8.40 8.56
C GLY A 99 9.27 -6.94 8.26
N LEU A 100 10.11 -6.03 8.76
CA LEU A 100 10.05 -4.62 8.41
C LEU A 100 10.00 -4.55 6.89
N GLY A 101 8.90 -4.04 6.33
CA GLY A 101 8.67 -3.90 4.89
C GLY A 101 9.56 -2.85 4.21
N LEU A 102 10.83 -2.80 4.63
CA LEU A 102 11.93 -1.97 4.17
C LEU A 102 12.91 -2.72 3.25
N GLY A 103 12.65 -3.99 2.89
CA GLY A 103 13.46 -4.70 1.89
C GLY A 103 14.90 -4.99 2.32
N LEU A 104 15.08 -5.45 3.56
CA LEU A 104 16.39 -5.85 4.08
C LEU A 104 16.32 -7.34 4.49
N GLY A 105 17.18 -8.15 3.86
CA GLY A 105 17.12 -9.61 3.92
C GLY A 105 17.59 -10.21 5.26
N PRO A 106 17.27 -11.49 5.55
CA PRO A 106 17.65 -12.14 6.80
C PRO A 106 19.09 -12.68 6.74
N GLY A 107 19.89 -12.35 7.76
CA GLY A 107 21.24 -12.87 7.98
C GLY A 107 21.26 -14.02 9.01
N LEU A 108 21.64 -15.20 8.52
CA LEU A 108 22.35 -16.34 9.13
C LEU A 108 22.17 -16.71 10.62
N ASN A 109 21.71 -17.95 10.82
CA ASN A 109 21.67 -18.73 12.07
C ASN A 109 23.05 -19.02 12.66
N ALA A 110 23.17 -18.94 13.99
CA ALA A 110 24.23 -19.58 14.77
C ALA A 110 23.62 -20.61 15.74
N THR A 111 24.04 -21.87 15.59
CA THR A 111 23.69 -23.04 16.41
C THR A 111 24.40 -23.02 17.77
N THR A 112 23.65 -23.15 18.86
CA THR A 112 24.16 -23.55 20.18
C THR A 112 23.27 -24.64 20.82
N ALA A 113 23.93 -25.56 21.52
CA ALA A 113 23.41 -26.82 22.05
C ALA A 113 22.43 -26.65 23.25
N PRO A 114 21.64 -27.68 23.60
CA PRO A 114 20.43 -27.53 24.43
C PRO A 114 20.75 -27.44 25.93
N GLN A 115 20.46 -26.30 26.54
CA GLN A 115 20.28 -26.19 27.99
C GLN A 115 18.79 -26.33 28.32
N ALA A 116 18.49 -27.04 29.41
CA ALA A 116 17.13 -27.27 29.90
C ALA A 116 16.39 -25.94 30.08
N GLN A 117 15.36 -25.71 29.26
CA GLN A 117 14.58 -24.48 29.27
C GLN A 117 13.67 -24.44 30.50
N PRO A 118 13.67 -23.34 31.28
CA PRO A 118 12.58 -23.09 32.24
C PRO A 118 11.25 -23.01 31.46
N SER A 119 10.16 -23.51 32.04
CA SER A 119 8.81 -23.42 31.46
C SER A 119 8.52 -21.97 31.08
N LYS A 120 8.39 -21.71 29.77
CA LYS A 120 8.18 -20.36 29.23
C LYS A 120 6.87 -19.77 29.76
N PRO A 121 6.79 -18.45 30.02
CA PRO A 121 5.57 -17.82 30.51
C PRO A 121 4.45 -17.92 29.47
N LYS A 122 3.25 -18.31 29.92
CA LYS A 122 2.00 -18.25 29.13
C LYS A 122 1.76 -16.81 28.68
N GLN A 123 1.44 -16.65 27.39
CA GLN A 123 1.03 -15.35 26.85
C GLN A 123 -0.48 -15.33 26.68
N SER A 124 -1.09 -14.18 26.99
CA SER A 124 -2.54 -13.97 26.86
C SER A 124 -2.88 -13.40 25.47
N TYR A 125 -3.95 -13.91 24.89
CA TYR A 125 -4.44 -13.57 23.56
C TYR A 125 -5.94 -13.29 23.59
N SER A 126 -6.37 -12.45 22.64
CA SER A 126 -7.76 -12.13 22.39
C SER A 126 -8.10 -12.46 20.94
N LEU A 127 -9.19 -13.20 20.72
CA LEU A 127 -9.74 -13.50 19.41
C LEU A 127 -11.00 -12.67 19.20
N TYR A 128 -11.09 -12.04 18.04
CA TYR A 128 -12.23 -11.26 17.58
C TYR A 128 -12.70 -11.83 16.25
N GLN A 129 -14.00 -12.06 16.07
CA GLN A 129 -14.53 -12.61 14.82
C GLN A 129 -15.94 -12.10 14.53
N ALA A 130 -16.24 -12.00 13.23
CA ALA A 130 -17.55 -11.64 12.71
C ALA A 130 -18.03 -12.73 11.75
N TYR A 131 -19.33 -12.99 11.76
CA TYR A 131 -19.95 -13.92 10.81
C TYR A 131 -20.23 -13.20 9.49
N ARG A 132 -19.83 -13.78 8.36
CA ARG A 132 -20.14 -13.30 7.01
C ARG A 132 -21.29 -14.14 6.44
N PRO A 133 -22.52 -13.60 6.36
CA PRO A 133 -23.67 -14.37 5.87
C PRO A 133 -23.50 -14.86 4.43
N THR A 134 -22.87 -14.05 3.57
CA THR A 134 -22.68 -14.34 2.15
C THR A 134 -21.87 -15.61 1.91
N SER A 135 -20.79 -15.82 2.66
CA SER A 135 -19.95 -17.02 2.57
C SER A 135 -20.29 -18.09 3.61
N GLN A 136 -21.21 -17.79 4.54
CA GLN A 136 -21.55 -18.61 5.70
C GLN A 136 -20.34 -19.00 6.58
N GLN A 137 -19.36 -18.11 6.71
CA GLN A 137 -18.11 -18.33 7.43
C GLN A 137 -17.90 -17.29 8.53
N PHE A 138 -17.02 -17.58 9.47
CA PHE A 138 -16.48 -16.58 10.38
C PHE A 138 -15.14 -16.10 9.87
N VAL A 139 -14.95 -14.79 9.84
CA VAL A 139 -13.65 -14.15 9.64
C VAL A 139 -13.23 -13.55 10.96
N GLY A 140 -11.98 -13.76 11.35
CA GLY A 140 -11.49 -13.31 12.64
C GLY A 140 -10.03 -12.92 12.63
N ILE A 141 -9.63 -12.24 13.70
CA ILE A 141 -8.25 -11.86 13.99
C ILE A 141 -7.88 -12.26 15.42
N ILE A 142 -6.61 -12.56 15.60
CA ILE A 142 -6.00 -12.87 16.90
C ILE A 142 -5.04 -11.74 17.23
N LEU A 143 -5.22 -11.14 18.39
CA LEU A 143 -4.37 -10.11 18.95
C LEU A 143 -3.69 -10.65 20.22
N GLN A 144 -2.42 -10.34 20.39
CA GLN A 144 -1.79 -10.42 21.72
C GLN A 144 -2.51 -9.43 22.64
N SER A 145 -2.83 -9.86 23.87
CA SER A 145 -3.60 -9.05 24.81
C SER A 145 -2.95 -7.68 25.01
N GLY A 146 -3.72 -6.63 24.72
CA GLY A 146 -3.28 -5.25 24.80
C GLY A 146 -3.67 -4.57 26.11
N PRO A 147 -3.21 -3.32 26.29
CA PRO A 147 -3.51 -2.52 27.48
C PRO A 147 -4.96 -1.99 27.50
N SER A 148 -5.62 -1.88 26.34
CA SER A 148 -6.96 -1.30 26.21
C SER A 148 -7.90 -2.20 25.41
N ARG A 149 -8.94 -2.70 26.09
CA ARG A 149 -10.00 -3.49 25.44
C ARG A 149 -10.86 -2.64 24.49
N GLU A 150 -11.02 -1.36 24.76
CA GLU A 150 -11.76 -0.43 23.89
C GLU A 150 -11.06 -0.27 22.54
N HIS A 151 -9.73 -0.13 22.55
CA HIS A 151 -8.93 -0.04 21.32
C HIS A 151 -9.02 -1.33 20.53
N ASP A 152 -8.86 -2.47 21.18
CA ASP A 152 -8.94 -3.77 20.52
C ASP A 152 -10.30 -3.98 19.84
N VAL A 153 -11.41 -3.66 20.53
CA VAL A 153 -12.75 -3.79 19.95
C VAL A 153 -12.94 -2.88 18.75
N PHE A 154 -12.54 -1.61 18.87
CA PHE A 154 -12.64 -0.63 17.78
C PHE A 154 -11.86 -1.09 16.54
N PHE A 155 -10.57 -1.40 16.71
CA PHE A 155 -9.73 -1.81 15.57
C PHE A 155 -10.13 -3.18 15.02
N SER A 156 -10.61 -4.10 15.86
CA SER A 156 -11.09 -5.40 15.38
C SER A 156 -12.34 -5.25 14.52
N HIS A 157 -13.26 -4.38 14.91
CA HIS A 157 -14.43 -4.06 14.09
C HIS A 157 -14.01 -3.45 12.75
N LEU A 158 -13.16 -2.40 12.80
CA LEU A 158 -12.62 -1.71 11.63
C LEU A 158 -11.92 -2.66 10.64
N LEU A 159 -11.07 -3.54 11.16
CA LEU A 159 -10.34 -4.51 10.36
C LEU A 159 -11.30 -5.53 9.76
N LEU A 160 -12.18 -6.14 10.55
CA LEU A 160 -13.06 -7.22 10.07
C LEU A 160 -14.10 -6.74 9.04
N SER A 161 -14.58 -5.51 9.17
CA SER A 161 -15.48 -4.88 8.19
C SER A 161 -14.77 -4.57 6.88
N SER A 162 -13.49 -4.21 6.95
CA SER A 162 -12.72 -3.73 5.79
C SER A 162 -11.79 -4.79 5.18
N LEU A 163 -11.72 -6.00 5.77
CA LEU A 163 -10.80 -7.06 5.36
C LEU A 163 -11.21 -7.71 4.03
N HIS A 164 -10.33 -7.65 3.03
CA HIS A 164 -10.48 -8.27 1.72
C HIS A 164 -9.90 -9.69 1.70
N VAL A 165 -10.68 -10.62 2.26
CA VAL A 165 -10.40 -12.06 2.23
C VAL A 165 -11.59 -12.78 1.61
N ASP A 166 -11.30 -13.52 0.54
CA ASP A 166 -12.21 -14.46 -0.08
C ASP A 166 -11.56 -15.84 -0.08
N THR A 167 -12.31 -16.84 0.39
CA THR A 167 -11.88 -18.25 0.46
C THR A 167 -12.75 -19.16 -0.41
N ALA A 168 -13.68 -18.60 -1.19
CA ALA A 168 -14.50 -19.36 -2.11
C ALA A 168 -13.64 -20.12 -3.12
N VAL A 169 -14.12 -21.30 -3.51
CA VAL A 169 -13.51 -22.15 -4.53
C VAL A 169 -14.53 -22.33 -5.64
N ASP A 170 -14.18 -21.89 -6.86
CA ASP A 170 -15.00 -22.08 -8.04
C ASP A 170 -14.62 -23.40 -8.72
N HIS A 171 -15.39 -24.44 -8.38
CA HIS A 171 -15.17 -25.79 -8.93
C HIS A 171 -15.53 -25.91 -10.41
N ASP A 172 -16.39 -25.04 -10.96
CA ASP A 172 -16.72 -25.05 -12.38
C ASP A 172 -15.58 -24.47 -13.21
N VAL A 173 -15.02 -23.33 -12.75
CA VAL A 173 -13.80 -22.76 -13.32
C VAL A 173 -12.68 -23.79 -13.24
N LEU A 174 -12.39 -24.34 -12.07
CA LEU A 174 -11.29 -25.30 -11.91
C LEU A 174 -11.42 -26.53 -12.82
N ARG A 175 -12.65 -27.03 -13.04
CA ARG A 175 -12.91 -28.11 -14.00
C ARG A 175 -12.60 -27.69 -15.43
N GLY A 176 -12.93 -26.46 -15.82
CA GLY A 176 -12.64 -25.91 -17.14
C GLY A 176 -11.17 -25.58 -17.41
N LEU A 177 -10.32 -25.52 -16.37
CA LEU A 177 -8.88 -25.27 -16.53
C LEU A 177 -8.08 -26.55 -16.84
N ASP A 178 -8.71 -27.72 -16.94
CA ASP A 178 -8.10 -29.00 -17.36
C ASP A 178 -6.80 -29.37 -16.62
N ASN A 179 -6.75 -29.15 -15.29
CA ASN A 179 -5.56 -29.35 -14.44
C ASN A 179 -4.33 -28.51 -14.79
N ASN A 180 -4.46 -27.46 -15.62
CA ASN A 180 -3.35 -26.59 -16.04
C ASN A 180 -3.07 -25.43 -15.07
N VAL A 181 -3.63 -25.44 -13.85
CA VAL A 181 -3.54 -24.32 -12.90
C VAL A 181 -2.11 -23.84 -12.72
N HIS A 182 -1.14 -24.74 -12.53
CA HIS A 182 0.27 -24.37 -12.38
C HIS A 182 0.83 -23.68 -13.62
N VAL A 183 0.54 -24.20 -14.82
CA VAL A 183 1.00 -23.62 -16.10
C VAL A 183 0.42 -22.22 -16.31
N LEU A 184 -0.86 -22.03 -15.95
CA LEU A 184 -1.53 -20.75 -16.03
C LEU A 184 -0.95 -19.75 -15.02
N THR A 185 -0.71 -20.19 -13.78
CA THR A 185 0.00 -19.37 -12.77
C THR A 185 1.36 -18.94 -13.29
N ASP A 186 2.17 -19.87 -13.81
CA ASP A 186 3.50 -19.59 -14.34
C ASP A 186 3.46 -18.61 -15.53
N SER A 187 2.45 -18.76 -16.40
CA SER A 187 2.22 -17.84 -17.52
C SER A 187 1.89 -16.41 -17.06
N ILE A 188 1.12 -16.27 -15.97
CA ILE A 188 0.83 -14.95 -15.36
C ILE A 188 2.11 -14.36 -14.74
N VAL A 189 2.92 -15.17 -14.05
CA VAL A 189 4.20 -14.72 -13.47
C VAL A 189 5.15 -14.23 -14.55
N ASP A 190 5.29 -14.98 -15.64
CA ASP A 190 6.15 -14.63 -16.76
C ASP A 190 5.61 -13.39 -17.52
N LEU A 191 4.29 -13.23 -17.61
CA LEU A 191 3.67 -12.03 -18.15
C LEU A 191 4.03 -10.79 -17.30
N PHE A 192 3.90 -10.89 -15.97
CA PHE A 192 4.27 -9.82 -15.05
C PHE A 192 5.75 -9.44 -15.19
N ASP A 193 6.64 -10.43 -15.16
CA ASP A 193 8.09 -10.25 -15.31
C ASP A 193 8.43 -9.52 -16.61
N ARG A 194 7.82 -9.94 -17.72
CA ARG A 194 8.09 -9.38 -19.04
C ARG A 194 7.51 -7.99 -19.25
N ARG A 195 6.32 -7.69 -18.71
CA ARG A 195 5.54 -6.49 -19.08
C ARG A 195 5.55 -5.40 -18.02
N LEU A 196 5.47 -5.77 -16.75
CA LEU A 196 5.12 -4.82 -15.69
C LEU A 196 6.22 -4.68 -14.63
N ARG A 197 7.03 -5.71 -14.36
CA ARG A 197 8.06 -5.67 -13.32
C ARG A 197 9.12 -4.60 -13.61
N TYR A 198 9.44 -3.79 -12.60
CA TYR A 198 10.58 -2.90 -12.62
C TYR A 198 11.82 -3.63 -12.08
N VAL A 199 12.91 -3.63 -12.85
CA VAL A 199 14.18 -4.29 -12.47
C VAL A 199 15.06 -3.29 -11.72
N ALA A 200 15.23 -3.48 -10.41
CA ALA A 200 16.09 -2.63 -9.59
C ALA A 200 17.58 -3.04 -9.67
N LYS A 201 18.48 -2.19 -9.19
CA LYS A 201 19.93 -2.48 -9.20
C LYS A 201 20.31 -3.72 -8.37
N ASN A 202 19.62 -3.94 -7.25
CA ASN A 202 19.83 -5.08 -6.35
C ASN A 202 18.65 -6.05 -6.42
N ASP A 203 18.13 -6.29 -7.62
CA ASP A 203 16.97 -7.16 -7.86
C ASP A 203 17.23 -8.61 -7.39
N LYS A 204 16.29 -9.14 -6.60
CA LYS A 204 16.25 -10.49 -6.02
C LYS A 204 15.09 -11.31 -6.57
N TRP A 205 14.53 -10.92 -7.72
CA TRP A 205 13.48 -11.68 -8.39
C TRP A 205 13.89 -13.14 -8.61
N SER A 206 15.09 -13.36 -9.17
CA SER A 206 15.64 -14.71 -9.38
C SER A 206 16.19 -15.37 -8.10
N SER A 207 16.20 -14.66 -6.98
CA SER A 207 16.71 -15.11 -5.67
C SER A 207 15.57 -15.38 -4.69
N GLY A 208 14.51 -16.05 -5.16
CA GLY A 208 13.31 -16.40 -4.40
C GLY A 208 12.16 -15.41 -4.51
N GLY A 209 12.38 -14.19 -5.01
CA GLY A 209 11.31 -13.20 -5.21
C GLY A 209 10.21 -13.68 -6.17
N LYS A 210 10.59 -14.37 -7.25
CA LYS A 210 9.68 -15.01 -8.20
C LYS A 210 8.79 -16.04 -7.53
N ASP A 211 9.33 -16.83 -6.61
CA ASP A 211 8.58 -17.88 -5.89
C ASP A 211 7.54 -17.26 -4.95
N VAL A 212 7.89 -16.17 -4.27
CA VAL A 212 6.94 -15.41 -3.42
C VAL A 212 5.80 -14.84 -4.28
N PHE A 213 6.13 -14.21 -5.43
CA PHE A 213 5.12 -13.70 -6.35
C PHE A 213 4.21 -14.82 -6.87
N ARG A 214 4.81 -15.93 -7.31
CA ARG A 214 4.10 -17.10 -7.82
C ARG A 214 3.16 -17.67 -6.76
N GLN A 215 3.59 -17.77 -5.51
CA GLN A 215 2.76 -18.27 -4.42
C GLN A 215 1.53 -17.38 -4.19
N ASN A 216 1.69 -16.06 -4.27
CA ASN A 216 0.56 -15.12 -4.15
C ASN A 216 -0.43 -15.29 -5.30
N VAL A 217 0.04 -15.38 -6.55
CA VAL A 217 -0.84 -15.64 -7.71
C VAL A 217 -1.53 -17.00 -7.58
N TYR A 218 -0.77 -18.04 -7.20
CA TYR A 218 -1.28 -19.39 -7.03
C TYR A 218 -2.39 -19.48 -5.98
N SER A 219 -2.33 -18.66 -4.93
CA SER A 219 -3.38 -18.61 -3.89
C SER A 219 -4.77 -18.25 -4.43
N PHE A 220 -4.84 -17.58 -5.59
CA PHE A 220 -6.09 -17.30 -6.31
C PHE A 220 -6.39 -18.39 -7.35
N THR A 221 -5.43 -18.72 -8.21
CA THR A 221 -5.67 -19.63 -9.34
C THR A 221 -6.01 -21.06 -8.88
N SER A 222 -5.43 -21.52 -7.77
CA SER A 222 -5.76 -22.81 -7.14
C SER A 222 -7.20 -22.92 -6.64
N ARG A 223 -7.91 -21.79 -6.54
CA ARG A 223 -9.31 -21.72 -6.14
C ARG A 223 -10.24 -21.34 -7.29
N GLY A 224 -9.73 -21.17 -8.52
CA GLY A 224 -10.50 -20.62 -9.63
C GLY A 224 -10.91 -19.16 -9.42
N ALA A 225 -10.28 -18.46 -8.47
CA ALA A 225 -10.60 -17.08 -8.13
C ALA A 225 -9.85 -16.09 -9.03
N MET A 226 -10.43 -14.92 -9.25
CA MET A 226 -9.77 -13.80 -9.93
C MET A 226 -8.49 -13.39 -9.17
N VAL A 227 -7.41 -13.10 -9.90
CA VAL A 227 -6.15 -12.64 -9.29
C VAL A 227 -6.29 -11.18 -8.87
N GLU A 228 -6.12 -10.88 -7.59
CA GLU A 228 -6.22 -9.50 -7.10
C GLU A 228 -4.85 -8.88 -6.76
N PHE A 229 -4.64 -7.66 -7.26
CA PHE A 229 -3.47 -6.84 -7.03
C PHE A 229 -3.85 -5.61 -6.19
N CYS A 230 -2.92 -5.12 -5.37
CA CYS A 230 -3.05 -3.83 -4.70
C CYS A 230 -1.84 -2.94 -4.95
N LEU A 231 -2.09 -1.66 -5.22
CA LEU A 231 -1.06 -0.67 -5.56
C LEU A 231 -1.31 0.65 -4.82
N PRO A 232 -0.55 0.94 -3.76
CA PRO A 232 -0.43 2.28 -3.19
C PRO A 232 0.15 3.27 -4.22
N ALA A 233 -0.68 4.18 -4.74
CA ALA A 233 -0.28 5.08 -5.83
C ALA A 233 -1.33 6.19 -6.09
N PHE A 234 -0.96 7.15 -6.94
CA PHE A 234 -1.82 8.25 -7.41
C PHE A 234 -2.41 9.10 -6.25
N PRO A 235 -1.56 9.74 -5.42
CA PRO A 235 -2.02 10.61 -4.34
C PRO A 235 -2.69 11.88 -4.88
N CYS A 236 -1.94 12.66 -5.62
CA CYS A 236 -2.31 13.90 -6.32
C CYS A 236 -1.10 14.36 -7.15
N LYS A 237 -1.29 15.33 -8.07
CA LYS A 237 -0.16 15.99 -8.75
C LYS A 237 0.72 16.75 -7.73
N SER A 238 2.02 16.79 -7.99
CA SER A 238 2.97 17.64 -7.25
C SER A 238 2.48 19.08 -7.16
N SER A 239 2.65 19.72 -6.00
CA SER A 239 2.35 21.14 -5.83
C SER A 239 3.32 22.09 -6.58
N SER A 240 4.34 21.54 -7.25
CA SER A 240 5.32 22.29 -8.04
C SER A 240 4.99 22.28 -9.53
N LEU A 241 4.60 23.44 -10.08
CA LEU A 241 4.40 23.66 -11.52
C LEU A 241 5.70 23.59 -12.35
N SER A 242 6.85 23.41 -11.70
CA SER A 242 8.11 23.08 -12.36
C SER A 242 8.28 21.59 -12.61
N LYS A 243 7.42 20.75 -12.01
CA LYS A 243 7.39 19.30 -12.17
C LYS A 243 6.22 18.84 -13.03
N VAL A 244 5.03 19.41 -12.81
CA VAL A 244 3.78 19.04 -13.49
C VAL A 244 3.22 20.18 -14.34
N LEU A 245 2.30 19.89 -15.25
CA LEU A 245 1.65 20.91 -16.09
C LEU A 245 0.53 21.66 -15.35
N SER A 246 -0.25 20.94 -14.55
CA SER A 246 -1.36 21.45 -13.74
C SER A 246 -1.61 20.53 -12.54
N ALA A 247 -2.65 20.80 -11.75
CA ALA A 247 -3.08 19.93 -10.65
C ALA A 247 -3.92 18.72 -11.12
N ALA A 248 -4.41 18.74 -12.36
CA ALA A 248 -5.26 17.69 -12.93
C ALA A 248 -4.44 16.48 -13.40
N PRO A 249 -5.00 15.25 -13.37
CA PRO A 249 -4.44 14.11 -14.09
C PRO A 249 -4.24 14.44 -15.59
N ASP A 250 -3.10 14.03 -16.15
CA ASP A 250 -2.71 14.35 -17.52
C ASP A 250 -2.33 13.08 -18.31
N ARG A 251 -1.64 13.23 -19.44
CA ARG A 251 -1.26 12.09 -20.28
C ARG A 251 -0.39 11.06 -19.57
N GLY A 252 0.34 11.45 -18.53
CA GLY A 252 1.08 10.51 -17.70
C GLY A 252 0.15 9.51 -17.02
N GLU A 253 -0.91 9.99 -16.37
CA GLU A 253 -1.90 9.14 -15.70
C GLU A 253 -2.68 8.29 -16.71
N CYS A 254 -3.06 8.87 -17.85
CA CYS A 254 -3.75 8.15 -18.92
C CYS A 254 -2.93 6.95 -19.41
N LEU A 255 -1.65 7.16 -19.72
CA LEU A 255 -0.74 6.10 -20.15
C LEU A 255 -0.53 5.04 -19.08
N ALA A 256 -0.38 5.46 -17.81
CA ALA A 256 -0.20 4.52 -16.71
C ALA A 256 -1.43 3.62 -16.52
N LEU A 257 -2.63 4.20 -16.47
CA LEU A 257 -3.90 3.45 -16.36
C LEU A 257 -4.11 2.53 -17.57
N THR A 258 -3.82 3.03 -18.77
CA THR A 258 -3.92 2.27 -20.03
C THR A 258 -3.03 1.03 -20.00
N ASN A 259 -1.74 1.19 -19.66
CA ASN A 259 -0.80 0.07 -19.59
C ASN A 259 -1.18 -0.96 -18.50
N MET A 260 -1.73 -0.51 -17.37
CA MET A 260 -2.25 -1.42 -16.34
C MET A 260 -3.51 -2.16 -16.80
N HIS A 261 -4.44 -1.51 -17.52
CA HIS A 261 -5.57 -2.18 -18.15
C HIS A 261 -5.12 -3.24 -19.17
N ASP A 262 -4.13 -2.92 -20.00
CA ASP A 262 -3.56 -3.85 -20.97
C ASP A 262 -2.96 -5.09 -20.28
N PHE A 263 -2.20 -4.89 -19.19
CA PHE A 263 -1.67 -5.99 -18.41
C PHE A 263 -2.77 -6.90 -17.85
N LEU A 264 -3.83 -6.32 -17.26
CA LEU A 264 -4.92 -7.10 -16.66
C LEU A 264 -5.76 -7.81 -17.73
N HIS A 265 -5.92 -7.21 -18.91
CA HIS A 265 -6.53 -7.86 -20.08
C HIS A 265 -5.69 -9.06 -20.55
N ASP A 266 -4.37 -8.90 -20.64
CA ASP A 266 -3.45 -9.99 -21.02
C ASP A 266 -3.48 -11.13 -19.99
N VAL A 267 -3.66 -10.83 -18.69
CA VAL A 267 -3.88 -11.87 -17.65
C VAL A 267 -5.18 -12.62 -17.90
N GLU A 268 -6.27 -11.92 -18.23
CA GLU A 268 -7.56 -12.54 -18.51
C GLU A 268 -7.55 -13.43 -19.75
N ALA A 269 -6.75 -13.07 -20.76
CA ALA A 269 -6.53 -13.91 -21.93
C ALA A 269 -5.79 -15.23 -21.60
N ILE A 270 -4.95 -15.22 -20.56
CA ILE A 270 -4.27 -16.42 -20.06
C ILE A 270 -5.19 -17.22 -19.13
N TYR A 271 -5.92 -16.55 -18.25
CA TYR A 271 -6.68 -17.13 -17.15
C TYR A 271 -8.07 -16.51 -17.10
N SER A 272 -9.11 -17.28 -17.45
CA SER A 272 -10.45 -16.74 -17.72
C SER A 272 -11.14 -16.01 -16.56
N PRO A 273 -10.90 -16.31 -15.26
CA PRO A 273 -11.41 -15.47 -14.17
C PRO A 273 -10.79 -14.06 -14.13
N GLY A 274 -9.67 -13.86 -14.83
CA GLY A 274 -9.03 -12.56 -15.00
C GLY A 274 -8.29 -12.06 -13.78
N ALA A 275 -8.10 -10.74 -13.77
CA ALA A 275 -7.42 -10.04 -12.70
C ALA A 275 -8.05 -8.67 -12.42
N LYS A 276 -7.90 -8.22 -11.18
CA LYS A 276 -8.31 -6.90 -10.72
C LYS A 276 -7.17 -6.18 -10.03
N LEU A 277 -7.02 -4.89 -10.30
CA LEU A 277 -6.10 -4.01 -9.60
C LEU A 277 -6.87 -3.02 -8.73
N TRP A 278 -6.56 -3.00 -7.45
CA TRP A 278 -6.99 -1.96 -6.53
C TRP A 278 -5.89 -0.90 -6.40
N ILE A 279 -6.11 0.29 -6.98
CA ILE A 279 -5.31 1.47 -6.72
C ILE A 279 -5.77 2.04 -5.38
N ILE A 280 -4.85 2.07 -4.42
CA ILE A 280 -5.11 2.55 -3.06
C ILE A 280 -4.40 3.89 -2.91
N SER A 281 -5.14 4.99 -3.01
CA SER A 281 -4.58 6.34 -2.95
C SER A 281 -4.06 6.64 -1.56
N ASP A 282 -2.81 7.11 -1.51
CA ASP A 282 -2.12 7.61 -0.34
C ASP A 282 -2.20 9.15 -0.22
N GLY A 283 -3.05 9.81 -1.02
CA GLY A 283 -3.21 11.27 -1.02
C GLY A 283 -3.58 11.82 0.36
N HIS A 284 -4.66 11.33 0.97
CA HIS A 284 -5.11 11.74 2.30
C HIS A 284 -4.14 11.35 3.43
N VAL A 285 -3.22 10.42 3.18
CA VAL A 285 -2.18 10.04 4.17
C VAL A 285 -1.12 11.15 4.28
N PHE A 286 -0.84 11.84 3.17
CA PHE A 286 0.32 12.71 3.02
C PHE A 286 0.02 14.15 2.62
N SER A 287 -1.22 14.52 2.30
CA SER A 287 -1.60 15.83 1.75
C SER A 287 -0.98 17.01 2.51
N ASP A 288 -1.10 17.03 3.83
CA ASP A 288 -0.45 18.00 4.73
C ASP A 288 1.08 17.95 4.71
N CYS A 289 1.68 16.77 4.53
CA CYS A 289 3.12 16.63 4.38
C CYS A 289 3.61 17.20 3.04
N ILE A 290 2.87 17.00 1.95
CA ILE A 290 3.26 17.44 0.60
C ILE A 290 2.76 18.85 0.22
N GLY A 291 2.11 19.52 1.17
CA GLY A 291 1.63 20.90 1.03
C GLY A 291 0.45 21.03 0.07
N VAL A 292 -0.40 20.00 0.00
CA VAL A 292 -1.62 19.96 -0.82
C VAL A 292 -2.82 19.91 0.12
N ASP A 293 -3.86 20.67 -0.19
CA ASP A 293 -5.11 20.67 0.57
C ASP A 293 -5.92 19.39 0.28
N ASP A 294 -6.69 18.89 1.24
CA ASP A 294 -7.43 17.63 1.05
C ASP A 294 -8.49 17.73 -0.07
N ASP A 295 -9.10 18.89 -0.28
CA ASP A 295 -10.05 19.12 -1.38
C ASP A 295 -9.41 18.97 -2.77
N VAL A 296 -8.11 19.30 -2.89
CA VAL A 296 -7.34 19.08 -4.12
C VAL A 296 -7.06 17.59 -4.35
N VAL A 297 -6.87 16.82 -3.28
CA VAL A 297 -6.73 15.35 -3.36
C VAL A 297 -8.04 14.72 -3.83
N ASP A 298 -9.17 15.14 -3.26
CA ASP A 298 -10.50 14.67 -3.65
C ASP A 298 -10.80 14.96 -5.13
N GLU A 299 -10.51 16.19 -5.58
CA GLU A 299 -10.71 16.60 -6.96
C GLU A 299 -9.83 15.80 -7.93
N TYR A 300 -8.54 15.61 -7.61
CA TYR A 300 -7.65 14.77 -8.40
C TYR A 300 -8.17 13.33 -8.49
N ALA A 301 -8.61 12.75 -7.38
CA ALA A 301 -9.15 11.39 -7.35
C ALA A 301 -10.43 11.26 -8.19
N SER A 302 -11.32 12.26 -8.15
CA SER A 302 -12.52 12.33 -8.97
C SER A 302 -12.19 12.34 -10.46
N GLN A 303 -11.26 13.22 -10.88
CA GLN A 303 -10.83 13.30 -12.27
C GLN A 303 -10.10 12.04 -12.75
N LEU A 304 -9.32 11.40 -11.87
CA LEU A 304 -8.63 10.14 -12.19
C LEU A 304 -9.63 8.98 -12.40
N LYS A 305 -10.66 8.89 -11.56
CA LYS A 305 -11.77 7.93 -11.74
C LYS A 305 -12.49 8.17 -13.07
N ALA A 306 -12.82 9.42 -13.39
CA ALA A 306 -13.44 9.77 -14.67
C ALA A 306 -12.53 9.47 -15.87
N MET A 307 -11.21 9.63 -15.74
CA MET A 307 -10.24 9.19 -16.75
C MET A 307 -10.25 7.68 -16.93
N ASN A 308 -10.26 6.92 -15.83
CA ASN A 308 -10.37 5.46 -15.90
C ASN A 308 -11.67 5.00 -16.56
N ASP A 309 -12.81 5.61 -16.25
CA ASP A 309 -14.10 5.25 -16.85
C ASP A 309 -14.12 5.50 -18.36
N ARG A 310 -13.47 6.58 -18.82
CA ARG A 310 -13.27 6.83 -20.26
C ARG A 310 -12.40 5.75 -20.91
N ILE A 311 -11.30 5.35 -20.28
CA ILE A 311 -10.44 4.25 -20.77
C ILE A 311 -11.25 2.95 -20.88
N VAL A 312 -12.09 2.65 -19.88
CA VAL A 312 -12.98 1.47 -19.89
C VAL A 312 -13.98 1.54 -21.04
N ALA A 313 -14.61 2.70 -21.26
CA ALA A 313 -15.59 2.91 -22.32
C ALA A 313 -15.00 2.79 -23.73
N LEU A 314 -13.73 3.20 -23.92
CA LEU A 314 -13.01 3.08 -25.19
C LEU A 314 -12.50 1.66 -25.47
N ARG A 315 -12.60 0.74 -24.51
CA ARG A 315 -12.11 -0.64 -24.58
C ARG A 315 -13.29 -1.63 -24.60
N ASP A 316 -13.23 -2.66 -23.77
CA ASP A 316 -14.22 -3.75 -23.70
C ASP A 316 -15.25 -3.56 -22.57
N GLY A 317 -15.32 -2.37 -21.96
CA GLY A 317 -16.27 -2.06 -20.90
C GLY A 317 -16.01 -2.75 -19.56
N LYS A 318 -14.90 -3.48 -19.40
CA LYS A 318 -14.60 -4.20 -18.15
C LYS A 318 -13.84 -3.32 -17.14
N HIS A 319 -14.39 -3.19 -15.95
CA HIS A 319 -13.79 -2.44 -14.83
C HIS A 319 -12.70 -3.23 -14.11
N ARG A 320 -11.53 -3.38 -14.74
CA ARG A 320 -10.38 -4.11 -14.17
C ARG A 320 -9.62 -3.34 -13.09
N ILE A 321 -9.72 -2.01 -13.07
CA ILE A 321 -9.08 -1.15 -12.06
C ILE A 321 -10.15 -0.56 -11.16
N GLY A 322 -9.98 -0.71 -9.85
CA GLY A 322 -10.78 -0.08 -8.80
C GLY A 322 -9.95 0.90 -7.96
N PHE A 323 -10.63 1.83 -7.29
CA PHE A 323 -9.99 2.87 -6.47
C PHE A 323 -10.46 2.78 -5.02
N LYS A 324 -9.52 2.99 -4.09
CA LYS A 324 -9.78 3.14 -2.66
C LYS A 324 -8.94 4.30 -2.11
N SER A 325 -9.53 5.14 -1.29
CA SER A 325 -8.86 6.19 -0.51
C SER A 325 -8.67 5.74 0.95
N LEU A 326 -7.95 6.53 1.75
CA LEU A 326 -7.83 6.26 3.19
C LEU A 326 -9.21 6.26 3.89
N PRO A 327 -10.13 7.22 3.65
CA PRO A 327 -11.51 7.11 4.14
C PRO A 327 -12.22 5.82 3.71
N ASP A 328 -12.09 5.41 2.45
CA ASP A 328 -12.70 4.15 1.95
C ASP A 328 -12.15 2.91 2.68
N LEU A 329 -10.87 2.90 3.05
CA LEU A 329 -10.26 1.79 3.81
C LEU A 329 -10.78 1.69 5.24
N PHE A 330 -11.28 2.80 5.80
CA PHE A 330 -11.93 2.82 7.09
C PHE A 330 -13.46 2.80 6.98
N SER A 331 -13.98 2.59 5.76
CA SER A 331 -15.40 2.57 5.43
C SER A 331 -16.14 3.86 5.79
N CYS A 332 -15.47 5.01 5.84
CA CYS A 332 -16.14 6.26 6.20
C CYS A 332 -17.26 6.58 5.18
N GLY A 333 -18.52 6.65 5.65
CA GLY A 333 -19.68 6.94 4.81
C GLY A 333 -20.54 5.74 4.36
N ALA A 334 -20.28 4.50 4.80
CA ALA A 334 -21.19 3.39 4.56
C ALA A 334 -22.40 3.42 5.53
N PRO A 335 -23.62 3.02 5.11
CA PRO A 335 -24.82 3.00 5.98
C PRO A 335 -24.69 2.12 7.24
N ASP A 336 -23.77 1.16 7.19
CA ASP A 336 -23.52 0.08 8.14
C ASP A 336 -22.07 0.10 8.71
N GLY A 337 -21.26 1.07 8.28
CA GLY A 337 -19.88 1.24 8.72
C GLY A 337 -19.57 2.72 8.79
N SER A 338 -19.62 3.30 9.98
CA SER A 338 -19.10 4.63 10.26
C SER A 338 -17.97 4.48 11.26
N LEU A 339 -17.07 5.45 11.25
CA LEU A 339 -16.28 5.79 12.42
C LEU A 339 -17.16 6.29 13.59
N ASP A 340 -18.49 6.03 13.67
CA ASP A 340 -19.35 6.53 14.76
C ASP A 340 -18.88 6.07 16.15
N ASP A 341 -18.25 4.90 16.21
CA ASP A 341 -17.67 4.38 17.44
C ASP A 341 -16.30 5.02 17.80
N THR A 342 -15.83 6.01 17.05
CA THR A 342 -14.61 6.77 17.39
C THR A 342 -14.71 7.47 18.73
N SER A 343 -15.91 7.75 19.21
CA SER A 343 -16.14 8.22 20.59
C SER A 343 -15.45 7.33 21.65
N LYS A 344 -15.31 6.02 21.39
CA LYS A 344 -14.64 5.06 22.28
C LYS A 344 -13.13 5.24 22.36
N ILE A 345 -12.52 5.80 21.31
CA ILE A 345 -11.07 6.02 21.22
C ILE A 345 -10.69 7.50 21.16
N ALA A 346 -11.66 8.41 21.11
CA ALA A 346 -11.43 9.84 20.89
C ALA A 346 -10.46 10.47 21.89
N LYS A 347 -10.51 10.03 23.16
CA LYS A 347 -9.60 10.48 24.24
C LYS A 347 -8.14 10.08 24.01
N ASP A 348 -7.89 9.06 23.20
CA ASP A 348 -6.58 8.46 22.95
C ASP A 348 -6.07 8.74 21.52
N LEU A 349 -6.86 9.43 20.69
CA LEU A 349 -6.42 9.84 19.36
C LEU A 349 -5.24 10.79 19.49
N PRO A 350 -4.13 10.54 18.78
CA PRO A 350 -2.95 11.38 18.86
C PRO A 350 -3.20 12.73 18.17
N GLU A 351 -2.63 13.79 18.73
CA GLU A 351 -2.43 15.03 17.99
C GLU A 351 -1.30 14.81 16.98
N LEU A 352 -1.55 15.12 15.71
CA LEU A 352 -0.59 14.92 14.64
C LEU A 352 0.25 16.18 14.41
N ASP A 353 1.54 15.97 14.15
CA ASP A 353 2.45 17.05 13.77
C ASP A 353 2.20 17.49 12.31
N HIS A 354 1.54 18.64 12.13
CA HIS A 354 1.37 19.25 10.81
C HIS A 354 2.44 20.32 10.56
N HIS A 355 3.47 19.97 9.79
CA HIS A 355 4.56 20.88 9.49
C HIS A 355 4.24 21.93 8.42
N ILE A 356 3.16 21.74 7.68
CA ILE A 356 2.63 22.67 6.67
C ILE A 356 1.16 22.90 6.98
N SER A 357 0.73 24.16 6.94
CA SER A 357 -0.62 24.58 7.31
C SER A 357 -1.58 24.46 6.14
N THR A 358 -1.73 23.25 5.58
CA THR A 358 -2.73 22.98 4.54
C THR A 358 -4.15 23.02 5.12
N LYS A 359 -5.15 23.10 4.25
CA LYS A 359 -6.55 22.89 4.64
C LYS A 359 -6.80 21.39 4.72
N MET A 360 -7.22 20.95 5.89
CA MET A 360 -7.46 19.55 6.17
C MET A 360 -8.94 19.32 6.42
N ASN A 361 -9.50 18.31 5.78
CA ASN A 361 -10.89 17.93 6.03
C ASN A 361 -10.96 17.11 7.35
N PRO A 362 -12.01 17.27 8.20
CA PRO A 362 -12.05 16.60 9.50
C PRO A 362 -12.05 15.06 9.42
N GLU A 363 -12.64 14.51 8.35
CA GLU A 363 -12.77 13.07 8.14
C GLU A 363 -11.41 12.42 7.82
N ALA A 364 -10.67 12.97 6.88
CA ALA A 364 -9.32 12.55 6.51
C ALA A 364 -8.35 12.74 7.68
N GLU A 365 -8.49 13.83 8.46
CA GLU A 365 -7.67 14.02 9.65
C GLU A 365 -7.94 12.94 10.70
N LEU A 366 -9.21 12.64 10.98
CA LEU A 366 -9.58 11.52 11.85
C LEU A 366 -9.00 10.20 11.32
N CYS A 367 -9.04 9.97 10.01
CA CYS A 367 -8.42 8.80 9.39
C CYS A 367 -6.90 8.76 9.63
N ARG A 368 -6.18 9.88 9.51
CA ARG A 368 -4.74 9.94 9.82
C ARG A 368 -4.48 9.63 11.29
N GLN A 369 -5.30 10.14 12.21
CA GLN A 369 -5.16 9.88 13.64
C GLN A 369 -5.37 8.39 13.96
N VAL A 370 -6.41 7.77 13.39
CA VAL A 370 -6.69 6.33 13.51
C VAL A 370 -5.55 5.49 12.91
N LEU A 371 -5.04 5.89 11.75
CA LEU A 371 -3.89 5.25 11.11
C LEU A 371 -2.65 5.28 12.02
N THR A 372 -2.33 6.44 12.59
CA THR A 372 -1.19 6.61 13.50
C THR A 372 -1.35 5.77 14.76
N LEU A 373 -2.53 5.82 15.40
CA LEU A 373 -2.80 5.08 16.63
C LEU A 373 -2.70 3.55 16.43
N GLY A 374 -3.25 3.04 15.32
CA GLY A 374 -3.36 1.60 15.09
C GLY A 374 -2.13 0.96 14.46
N PHE A 375 -1.40 1.69 13.62
CA PHE A 375 -0.49 1.07 12.65
C PHE A 375 0.93 1.67 12.64
N GLN A 376 1.17 2.80 13.30
CA GLN A 376 2.51 3.36 13.39
C GLN A 376 3.43 2.49 14.26
N LEU A 377 4.73 2.50 13.93
CA LEU A 377 5.77 1.92 14.77
C LEU A 377 6.04 2.82 15.98
N ASP A 378 6.58 2.22 17.04
CA ASP A 378 7.06 2.97 18.19
C ASP A 378 8.20 3.92 17.76
N GLN A 379 8.20 5.16 18.28
CA GLN A 379 9.24 6.15 18.01
C GLN A 379 10.66 5.64 18.32
N ALA A 380 10.84 4.85 19.38
CA ALA A 380 12.13 4.25 19.73
C ALA A 380 12.56 3.19 18.69
N GLU A 381 11.61 2.42 18.18
CA GLU A 381 11.83 1.40 17.15
C GLU A 381 12.20 2.06 15.82
N LEU A 382 11.46 3.08 15.40
CA LEU A 382 11.80 3.88 14.23
C LEU A 382 13.17 4.55 14.38
N ARG A 383 13.48 5.13 15.54
CA ARG A 383 14.80 5.72 15.81
C ARG A 383 15.89 4.67 15.76
N SER A 384 15.66 3.46 16.25
CA SER A 384 16.61 2.36 16.13
C SER A 384 16.86 1.99 14.66
N ILE A 385 15.78 1.85 13.87
CA ILE A 385 15.86 1.61 12.42
C ILE A 385 16.66 2.72 11.73
N LEU A 386 16.38 3.99 12.05
CA LEU A 386 17.09 5.14 11.45
C LEU A 386 18.53 5.31 11.96
N SER A 387 18.82 4.85 13.18
CA SER A 387 20.15 4.93 13.81
C SER A 387 21.05 3.75 13.46
N SER A 388 20.51 2.69 12.87
CA SER A 388 21.22 1.47 12.48
C SER A 388 22.34 1.66 11.44
N GLN A 389 22.61 2.91 11.01
CA GLN A 389 23.53 3.27 9.93
C GLN A 389 23.28 2.52 8.61
N ASP A 390 22.09 1.97 8.42
CA ASP A 390 21.74 1.30 7.18
C ASP A 390 21.78 2.29 6.02
N ALA A 391 22.69 2.03 5.08
CA ALA A 391 22.92 2.86 3.91
C ALA A 391 21.65 3.01 3.05
N ALA A 392 20.77 1.99 3.01
CA ALA A 392 19.52 2.04 2.26
C ALA A 392 18.51 3.00 2.90
N MET A 393 18.35 2.95 4.23
CA MET A 393 17.44 3.86 4.95
C MET A 393 17.91 5.31 4.92
N ILE A 394 19.22 5.54 5.03
CA ILE A 394 19.80 6.88 4.89
C ILE A 394 19.59 7.42 3.47
N ALA A 395 19.77 6.57 2.45
CA ALA A 395 19.51 6.95 1.07
C ALA A 395 18.02 7.29 0.84
N LEU A 396 17.11 6.51 1.40
CA LEU A 396 15.67 6.76 1.36
C LEU A 396 15.31 8.11 1.99
N TYR A 397 15.74 8.37 3.23
CA TYR A 397 15.49 9.63 3.92
C TYR A 397 16.06 10.85 3.16
N ARG A 398 17.30 10.74 2.65
CA ARG A 398 17.91 11.80 1.84
C ARG A 398 17.15 12.05 0.54
N GLY A 399 16.68 10.97 -0.11
CA GLY A 399 15.84 11.02 -1.30
C GLY A 399 14.54 11.77 -1.04
N PHE A 400 13.79 11.39 0.00
CA PHE A 400 12.56 12.09 0.40
C PHE A 400 12.82 13.55 0.76
N SER A 401 13.88 13.86 1.50
CA SER A 401 14.18 15.25 1.87
C SER A 401 14.51 16.13 0.66
N LYS A 402 15.27 15.60 -0.33
CA LYS A 402 15.56 16.30 -1.60
C LYS A 402 14.27 16.49 -2.40
N PHE A 403 13.48 15.43 -2.52
CA PHE A 403 12.19 15.45 -3.21
C PHE A 403 11.24 16.51 -2.62
N MET A 404 11.12 16.56 -1.29
CA MET A 404 10.28 17.53 -0.60
C MET A 404 10.81 18.96 -0.70
N LEU A 405 12.12 19.15 -0.81
CA LEU A 405 12.69 20.48 -1.01
C LEU A 405 12.26 21.06 -2.37
N GLU A 406 12.23 20.24 -3.42
CA GLU A 406 11.79 20.65 -4.76
C GLU A 406 10.29 21.02 -4.76
N ASP A 407 9.45 20.20 -4.16
CA ASP A 407 8.00 20.42 -4.13
C ASP A 407 7.63 21.68 -3.32
N LEU A 408 8.29 21.87 -2.18
CA LEU A 408 7.97 22.98 -1.27
C LEU A 408 8.64 24.31 -1.64
N THR A 409 9.49 24.36 -2.67
CA THR A 409 10.16 25.62 -3.06
C THR A 409 9.17 26.68 -3.56
N THR A 410 8.19 26.29 -4.37
CA THR A 410 7.20 27.20 -4.97
C THR A 410 5.81 27.06 -4.36
N ASN A 411 5.66 26.21 -3.35
CA ASN A 411 4.37 25.90 -2.73
C ASN A 411 3.78 27.13 -2.00
N GLN A 412 2.45 27.29 -2.08
CA GLN A 412 1.74 28.44 -1.53
C GLN A 412 1.99 28.67 -0.03
N TYR A 413 2.20 27.60 0.74
CA TYR A 413 2.38 27.63 2.18
C TYR A 413 3.83 27.84 2.62
N THR A 414 4.80 27.64 1.73
CA THR A 414 6.23 27.63 2.09
C THR A 414 7.09 28.59 1.25
N ARG A 415 6.54 29.19 0.18
CA ARG A 415 7.24 30.16 -0.70
C ARG A 415 7.84 31.38 0.02
N HIS A 416 7.34 31.70 1.23
CA HIS A 416 7.84 32.80 2.04
C HIS A 416 9.10 32.44 2.85
N LEU A 417 9.47 31.15 2.92
CA LEU A 417 10.62 30.67 3.69
C LEU A 417 11.91 30.79 2.88
N ASN A 418 13.00 31.13 3.56
CA ASN A 418 14.32 31.08 2.93
C ASN A 418 14.83 29.64 2.78
N ARG A 419 15.86 29.43 1.96
CA ARG A 419 16.41 28.10 1.65
C ARG A 419 16.83 27.29 2.89
N SER A 420 17.35 27.94 3.94
CA SER A 420 17.77 27.26 5.17
C SER A 420 16.57 26.79 5.99
N GLN A 421 15.58 27.67 6.17
CA GLN A 421 14.31 27.36 6.82
C GLN A 421 13.56 26.23 6.09
N LEU A 422 13.51 26.30 4.76
CA LEU A 422 12.86 25.31 3.93
C LEU A 422 13.54 23.94 4.07
N ARG A 423 14.88 23.87 4.00
CA ARG A 423 15.62 22.61 4.24
C ARG A 423 15.30 21.99 5.60
N LYS A 424 15.24 22.79 6.67
CA LYS A 424 14.87 22.32 8.01
C LYS A 424 13.44 21.80 8.05
N LYS A 425 12.50 22.47 7.37
CA LYS A 425 11.10 22.05 7.27
C LYS A 425 10.94 20.77 6.45
N SER A 426 11.55 20.68 5.27
CA SER A 426 11.56 19.48 4.41
C SER A 426 12.15 18.26 5.13
N ALA A 427 13.16 18.44 5.99
CA ALA A 427 13.72 17.36 6.79
C ALA A 427 12.73 16.80 7.84
N LYS A 428 11.93 17.67 8.46
CA LYS A 428 10.87 17.27 9.39
C LYS A 428 9.72 16.57 8.66
N VAL A 429 9.26 17.16 7.57
CA VAL A 429 8.23 16.58 6.68
C VAL A 429 8.63 15.19 6.19
N ALA A 430 9.88 15.02 5.73
CA ALA A 430 10.37 13.73 5.26
C ALA A 430 10.35 12.65 6.35
N PHE A 431 10.59 13.02 7.61
CA PHE A 431 10.49 12.09 8.74
C PHE A 431 9.04 11.65 8.97
N GLU A 432 8.09 12.59 8.99
CA GLU A 432 6.66 12.27 9.11
C GLU A 432 6.15 11.42 7.95
N MET A 433 6.58 11.70 6.72
CA MET A 433 6.22 10.88 5.56
C MET A 433 6.70 9.44 5.69
N ILE A 434 7.91 9.19 6.21
CA ILE A 434 8.40 7.82 6.42
C ILE A 434 7.55 7.10 7.47
N GLN A 435 7.21 7.77 8.57
CA GLN A 435 6.34 7.20 9.61
C GLN A 435 4.98 6.80 9.07
N ARG A 436 4.33 7.73 8.38
CA ARG A 436 2.98 7.50 7.82
C ARG A 436 3.00 6.50 6.68
N ASN A 437 4.04 6.47 5.84
CA ASN A 437 4.19 5.43 4.81
C ASN A 437 4.30 4.04 5.43
N GLN A 438 5.09 3.90 6.51
CA GLN A 438 5.18 2.63 7.22
C GLN A 438 3.83 2.23 7.85
N ALA A 439 3.14 3.16 8.53
CA ALA A 439 1.83 2.91 9.11
C ALA A 439 0.80 2.50 8.05
N TYR A 440 0.76 3.23 6.93
CA TYR A 440 -0.11 2.93 5.81
C TYR A 440 0.22 1.58 5.16
N SER A 441 1.52 1.26 5.06
CA SER A 441 1.98 -0.03 4.56
C SER A 441 1.51 -1.19 5.44
N ASN A 442 1.50 -0.99 6.76
CA ASN A 442 1.02 -1.96 7.75
C ASN A 442 -0.50 -2.16 7.63
N LEU A 443 -1.27 -1.06 7.51
CA LEU A 443 -2.72 -1.12 7.28
C LEU A 443 -3.06 -1.91 6.01
N VAL A 444 -2.44 -1.57 4.88
CA VAL A 444 -2.70 -2.24 3.59
C VAL A 444 -2.37 -3.73 3.69
N GLN A 445 -1.28 -4.11 4.36
CA GLN A 445 -0.93 -5.52 4.55
C GLN A 445 -1.97 -6.28 5.36
N MET A 446 -2.57 -5.65 6.38
CA MET A 446 -3.61 -6.28 7.20
C MET A 446 -4.95 -6.38 6.46
N LEU A 447 -5.33 -5.38 5.67
CA LEU A 447 -6.61 -5.37 4.95
C LEU A 447 -6.61 -6.21 3.67
N PHE A 448 -5.45 -6.38 3.02
CA PHE A 448 -5.32 -7.11 1.75
C PHE A 448 -4.30 -8.25 1.85
N PRO A 449 -4.50 -9.24 2.75
CA PRO A 449 -3.46 -10.21 3.11
C PRO A 449 -3.04 -11.14 1.96
N HIS A 450 -3.91 -11.41 0.99
CA HIS A 450 -3.62 -12.30 -0.14
C HIS A 450 -3.30 -11.56 -1.44
N HIS A 451 -3.60 -10.25 -1.53
CA HIS A 451 -3.42 -9.51 -2.77
C HIS A 451 -1.93 -9.46 -3.16
N VAL A 452 -1.66 -9.56 -4.46
CA VAL A 452 -0.31 -9.35 -4.98
C VAL A 452 0.03 -7.86 -4.84
N ARG A 453 1.00 -7.56 -3.96
CA ARG A 453 1.31 -6.18 -3.57
C ARG A 453 2.31 -5.55 -4.53
N LEU A 454 1.82 -4.65 -5.36
CA LEU A 454 2.61 -3.86 -6.29
C LEU A 454 3.13 -2.58 -5.62
N SER A 455 4.16 -1.98 -6.20
CA SER A 455 4.77 -0.76 -5.69
C SER A 455 5.32 0.12 -6.79
N ILE A 456 5.27 1.42 -6.54
CA ILE A 456 5.83 2.48 -7.39
C ILE A 456 7.28 2.82 -7.05
N HIS A 457 7.81 2.23 -5.98
CA HIS A 457 9.19 2.40 -5.56
C HIS A 457 10.05 1.24 -6.07
N ALA A 458 11.33 1.52 -6.31
CA ALA A 458 12.30 0.49 -6.65
C ALA A 458 12.55 -0.40 -5.43
N HIS A 459 11.90 -1.56 -5.38
CA HIS A 459 12.20 -2.61 -4.41
C HIS A 459 13.18 -3.63 -5.01
N ASP A 460 13.85 -4.38 -4.15
CA ASP A 460 14.66 -5.53 -4.55
C ASP A 460 13.79 -6.72 -5.04
N ASN A 461 12.46 -6.60 -5.05
CA ASN A 461 11.54 -7.62 -5.54
C ASN A 461 11.69 -9.00 -4.85
N SER A 462 12.18 -9.06 -3.60
CA SER A 462 12.17 -10.31 -2.80
C SER A 462 10.80 -10.63 -2.18
N GLY A 463 9.80 -9.77 -2.43
CA GLY A 463 8.53 -9.79 -1.71
C GLY A 463 8.62 -9.13 -0.32
N PRO A 464 7.48 -8.74 0.27
CA PRO A 464 6.13 -8.91 -0.25
C PRO A 464 5.72 -7.86 -1.30
N LYS A 465 6.52 -6.80 -1.51
CA LYS A 465 6.26 -5.71 -2.47
C LYS A 465 7.04 -5.92 -3.76
N PHE A 466 6.39 -5.71 -4.91
CA PHE A 466 6.99 -5.85 -6.23
C PHE A 466 6.91 -4.53 -7.00
N GLY A 467 8.06 -3.97 -7.38
CA GLY A 467 8.16 -2.73 -8.14
C GLY A 467 7.61 -2.87 -9.56
N ILE A 468 6.91 -1.87 -10.06
CA ILE A 468 6.33 -1.87 -11.42
C ILE A 468 6.74 -0.68 -12.28
N GLN A 469 6.84 -0.90 -13.59
CA GLN A 469 6.95 0.13 -14.61
C GLN A 469 5.55 0.49 -15.13
N MET A 470 4.87 1.41 -14.45
CA MET A 470 3.47 1.73 -14.76
C MET A 470 3.27 2.40 -16.13
N LEU A 471 4.24 3.19 -16.60
CA LEU A 471 4.12 3.98 -17.83
C LEU A 471 4.26 3.15 -19.13
N GLY A 472 4.72 1.90 -19.02
CA GLY A 472 5.02 1.05 -20.17
C GLY A 472 6.41 1.31 -20.78
N LYS A 473 6.84 0.42 -21.67
CA LYS A 473 8.21 0.39 -22.23
C LYS A 473 8.50 1.50 -23.26
N GLY A 474 7.47 2.07 -23.88
CA GLY A 474 7.62 3.13 -24.89
C GLY A 474 7.84 4.54 -24.34
N ILE A 475 7.96 4.67 -23.00
CA ILE A 475 8.11 5.95 -22.32
C ILE A 475 9.51 6.05 -21.71
N ILE A 476 10.31 6.99 -22.20
CA ILE A 476 11.72 7.15 -21.84
C ILE A 476 11.87 8.33 -20.85
N PRO A 477 12.36 8.10 -19.63
CA PRO A 477 12.67 9.18 -18.71
C PRO A 477 13.85 10.01 -19.21
N THR A 478 13.75 11.34 -19.10
CA THR A 478 14.86 12.23 -19.47
C THR A 478 14.89 13.48 -18.60
N ASP A 479 16.09 14.01 -18.35
CA ASP A 479 16.28 15.35 -17.77
C ASP A 479 16.75 16.38 -18.80
N THR A 480 16.92 15.98 -20.06
CA THR A 480 17.38 16.82 -21.17
C THR A 480 16.44 16.73 -22.36
N LEU A 481 16.19 17.88 -22.99
CA LEU A 481 15.40 18.01 -24.21
C LEU A 481 16.11 19.01 -25.14
N PRO A 482 16.36 18.67 -26.42
CA PRO A 482 16.11 17.36 -27.04
C PRO A 482 16.99 16.26 -26.41
N PRO A 483 16.57 14.99 -26.42
CA PRO A 483 17.34 13.90 -25.84
C PRO A 483 18.66 13.74 -26.61
N ASP A 484 19.78 13.61 -25.89
CA ASP A 484 21.15 13.67 -26.42
C ASP A 484 21.71 12.30 -26.85
N GLY A 485 20.86 11.26 -26.87
CA GLY A 485 21.22 9.90 -27.25
C GLY A 485 22.15 9.19 -26.26
N LYS A 486 22.50 9.82 -25.13
CA LYS A 486 23.27 9.20 -24.03
C LYS A 486 22.30 8.77 -22.93
N ASP A 487 22.59 7.62 -22.32
CA ASP A 487 21.70 6.89 -21.41
C ASP A 487 21.03 7.76 -20.33
N VAL A 488 19.72 8.03 -20.50
CA VAL A 488 18.51 7.65 -19.70
C VAL A 488 18.66 7.38 -18.19
N ASN A 489 19.75 7.78 -17.54
CA ASN A 489 19.98 7.54 -16.11
C ASN A 489 19.72 8.82 -15.29
N CYS A 490 18.61 9.49 -15.60
CA CYS A 490 18.25 10.79 -15.01
C CYS A 490 17.45 10.65 -13.70
N CYS A 491 16.91 9.46 -13.43
CA CYS A 491 16.25 9.20 -12.17
C CYS A 491 17.31 9.00 -11.08
N ASP A 492 17.29 9.83 -10.03
CA ASP A 492 17.90 9.49 -8.74
C ASP A 492 17.54 8.02 -8.46
N GLN A 493 18.53 7.15 -8.27
CA GLN A 493 18.46 5.66 -8.30
C GLN A 493 17.39 5.01 -7.39
N LEU A 494 16.61 5.81 -6.66
CA LEU A 494 15.58 5.45 -5.70
C LEU A 494 14.15 5.49 -6.27
N HIS A 495 13.86 6.25 -7.35
CA HIS A 495 12.47 6.47 -7.81
C HIS A 495 12.21 6.05 -9.26
N VAL A 496 11.21 5.19 -9.44
CA VAL A 496 10.55 4.99 -10.74
C VAL A 496 9.82 6.29 -11.10
N PRO A 497 9.94 6.81 -12.33
CA PRO A 497 9.25 8.05 -12.70
C PRO A 497 7.74 7.84 -12.64
N THR A 498 7.07 8.68 -11.84
CA THR A 498 5.62 8.63 -11.69
C THR A 498 4.95 9.77 -12.45
N PRO A 499 3.72 9.55 -12.97
CA PRO A 499 2.93 10.58 -13.65
C PRO A 499 2.75 11.87 -12.87
N TRP A 500 2.54 11.77 -11.56
CA TRP A 500 2.19 12.91 -10.73
C TRP A 500 3.38 13.79 -10.32
N HIS A 501 4.59 13.44 -10.74
CA HIS A 501 5.79 14.25 -10.53
C HIS A 501 6.41 14.76 -11.83
N ASN A 502 5.78 14.50 -12.98
CA ASN A 502 6.32 14.74 -14.30
C ASN A 502 5.22 15.13 -15.29
N CYS A 503 5.60 15.36 -16.54
CA CYS A 503 4.72 15.48 -17.69
C CYS A 503 5.26 14.65 -18.86
N VAL A 504 4.35 14.26 -19.76
CA VAL A 504 4.69 13.56 -21.00
C VAL A 504 5.10 14.57 -22.08
N VAL A 505 6.13 14.23 -22.84
CA VAL A 505 6.62 14.99 -23.98
C VAL A 505 6.62 14.08 -25.21
N GLU A 506 5.93 14.52 -26.26
CA GLU A 506 5.92 13.91 -27.58
C GLU A 506 6.84 14.72 -28.50
N MET A 507 7.78 14.03 -29.15
CA MET A 507 8.68 14.65 -30.12
C MET A 507 8.35 14.19 -31.53
N SER A 508 8.17 15.14 -32.43
CA SER A 508 7.91 14.87 -33.85
C SER A 508 9.01 13.99 -34.46
N GLY A 509 8.60 12.93 -35.15
CA GLY A 509 9.51 11.95 -35.76
C GLY A 509 10.15 10.94 -34.80
N HIS A 510 9.88 11.01 -33.50
CA HIS A 510 10.37 10.02 -32.54
C HIS A 510 9.30 8.93 -32.30
N ALA A 511 9.71 7.67 -32.27
CA ALA A 511 8.81 6.53 -32.02
C ALA A 511 8.41 6.38 -30.54
N ASN A 512 9.25 6.86 -29.62
CA ASN A 512 9.02 6.81 -28.19
C ASN A 512 8.54 8.16 -27.65
N LEU A 513 7.75 8.11 -26.57
CA LEU A 513 7.43 9.31 -25.80
C LEU A 513 8.46 9.49 -24.69
N TYR A 514 8.53 10.70 -24.17
CA TYR A 514 9.44 11.05 -23.08
C TYR A 514 8.65 11.46 -21.83
N ILE A 515 9.21 11.21 -20.66
CA ILE A 515 8.69 11.72 -19.39
C ILE A 515 9.76 12.55 -18.69
N THR A 516 9.40 13.77 -18.30
CA THR A 516 10.32 14.71 -17.66
C THR A 516 9.56 15.72 -16.79
N LYS A 517 10.28 16.55 -16.04
CA LYS A 517 9.70 17.65 -15.28
C LYS A 517 9.22 18.76 -16.24
N SER A 518 8.03 19.31 -16.02
CA SER A 518 7.44 20.36 -16.87
C SER A 518 8.33 21.59 -17.03
N GLY A 519 9.14 21.95 -16.03
CA GLY A 519 10.10 23.04 -16.11
C GLY A 519 11.23 22.79 -17.11
N ILE A 520 11.62 21.53 -17.33
CA ILE A 520 12.58 21.14 -18.38
C ILE A 520 11.92 21.33 -19.74
N ALA A 521 10.69 20.83 -19.90
CA ALA A 521 9.92 20.98 -21.13
C ALA A 521 9.67 22.45 -21.50
N ARG A 522 9.27 23.29 -20.54
CA ARG A 522 9.05 24.73 -20.74
C ARG A 522 10.33 25.47 -21.16
N ARG A 523 11.48 25.11 -20.56
CA ARG A 523 12.78 25.67 -20.97
C ARG A 523 13.16 25.27 -22.39
N ALA A 524 12.93 24.01 -22.75
CA ALA A 524 13.18 23.52 -24.11
C ALA A 524 12.31 24.23 -25.15
N LEU A 525 11.01 24.44 -24.87
CA LEU A 525 10.11 25.24 -25.74
C LEU A 525 10.51 26.71 -25.87
N SER A 526 11.31 27.24 -24.94
CA SER A 526 11.82 28.61 -25.00
C SER A 526 13.16 28.70 -25.76
N SER A 527 13.74 27.57 -26.16
CA SER A 527 14.96 27.52 -26.97
C SER A 527 14.65 27.77 -28.44
N VAL A 528 15.64 28.23 -29.22
CA VAL A 528 15.46 28.50 -30.66
C VAL A 528 15.37 27.19 -31.47
N ASP A 529 15.94 26.11 -30.94
CA ASP A 529 16.12 24.83 -31.65
C ASP A 529 14.84 23.98 -31.69
N LEU A 530 13.86 24.27 -30.84
CA LEU A 530 12.62 23.53 -30.71
C LEU A 530 11.41 24.46 -30.81
N SER A 531 10.37 24.01 -31.49
CA SER A 531 9.06 24.66 -31.53
C SER A 531 7.98 23.69 -31.06
N GLY A 532 6.81 24.19 -30.65
CA GLY A 532 5.73 23.36 -30.14
C GLY A 532 4.94 24.04 -29.02
N GLY A 533 4.26 23.24 -28.20
CA GLY A 533 3.40 23.77 -27.15
C GLY A 533 2.76 22.68 -26.28
N ILE A 534 1.95 23.13 -25.32
CA ILE A 534 1.11 22.24 -24.53
C ILE A 534 -0.12 21.90 -25.37
N VAL A 535 -0.38 20.60 -25.53
CA VAL A 535 -1.55 20.07 -26.22
C VAL A 535 -2.56 19.62 -25.19
N GLU A 536 -3.82 20.01 -25.37
CA GLU A 536 -4.95 19.50 -24.59
C GLU A 536 -5.68 18.46 -25.43
N SER A 537 -5.61 17.20 -25.01
CA SER A 537 -6.37 16.11 -25.63
C SER A 537 -7.54 15.72 -24.72
N PRO A 538 -8.79 15.70 -25.21
CA PRO A 538 -9.92 15.23 -24.43
C PRO A 538 -9.70 13.81 -23.88
N ASP A 539 -9.15 12.91 -24.68
CA ASP A 539 -8.99 11.49 -24.33
C ASP A 539 -7.67 11.20 -23.62
N GLN A 540 -6.61 11.93 -23.97
CA GLN A 540 -5.26 11.66 -23.47
C GLN A 540 -4.81 12.63 -22.39
N GLY A 541 -5.58 13.66 -22.05
CA GLY A 541 -5.15 14.71 -21.12
C GLY A 541 -4.08 15.63 -21.69
N GLN A 542 -3.53 16.51 -20.84
CA GLN A 542 -2.50 17.46 -21.25
C GLN A 542 -1.14 16.78 -21.48
N TYR A 543 -0.40 17.23 -22.48
CA TYR A 543 1.00 16.84 -22.71
C TYR A 543 1.75 17.92 -23.47
N VAL A 544 3.07 17.78 -23.60
CA VAL A 544 3.87 18.73 -24.39
C VAL A 544 4.21 18.10 -25.74
N TYR A 545 3.96 18.82 -26.83
CA TYR A 545 4.42 18.46 -28.16
C TYR A 545 5.60 19.34 -28.58
N MET A 546 6.63 18.74 -29.19
CA MET A 546 7.81 19.43 -29.69
C MET A 546 8.25 18.94 -31.06
N GLU A 547 8.76 19.84 -31.89
CA GLU A 547 9.43 19.55 -33.16
C GLU A 547 10.71 20.38 -33.31
N ARG A 548 11.68 19.89 -34.10
CA ARG A 548 12.90 20.67 -34.39
C ARG A 548 12.54 21.85 -35.27
N SER A 549 13.00 23.04 -34.89
CA SER A 549 12.79 24.25 -35.67
C SER A 549 13.46 24.12 -37.05
N CYS A 550 12.77 24.51 -38.13
CA CYS A 550 13.33 24.45 -39.49
C CYS A 550 14.55 25.37 -39.73
N ASN A 551 14.86 26.28 -38.79
CA ASN A 551 15.96 27.26 -38.91
C ASN A 551 17.31 26.76 -38.37
N SER A 552 17.43 25.50 -37.93
CA SER A 552 18.65 24.92 -37.34
C SER A 552 19.25 23.77 -38.16
N LEU A 553 19.03 23.76 -39.48
CA LEU A 553 19.73 22.90 -40.45
C LEU A 553 20.92 23.60 -41.10
#